data_AF-A0A9E4DU74-F1
#
_entry.id   AF-A0A9E4DU74-F1
#
_cell.length_a   1.000
_cell.length_b   1.000
_cell.length_c   1.000
_cell.angle_alpha   90.00
_cell.angle_beta   90.00
_cell.angle_gamma   90.00
#
_symmetry.space_group_name_H-M   'P 1'
#
loop_
_entity.id
_entity.type
_entity.pdbx_description
1 polymer ?
#
loop_
_entity_poly.entity_id
_entity_poly.type
_entity_poly.pdbx_seq_one_letter_code
_entity_poly.pdbx_strand_id
1 'polypeptide(L)' 'HEITTVFVTHDILEALLLGDRIAVLDRGRLAQVGTPAELLDRPANGYVANLMASPRRQLAAIGGLQTRPAGGSGLD' A
#
# COMPACT_ATOMS: atom_id res chain seq x y z
N HIS A 1 -18.77 -4.47 23.17
CA HIS A 1 -19.61 -3.71 22.23
C HIS A 1 -18.77 -3.36 21.04
N GLU A 2 -19.24 -3.69 19.85
CA GLU A 2 -18.60 -3.30 18.59
C GLU A 2 -19.06 -1.87 18.25
N ILE A 3 -18.11 -0.96 18.01
CA ILE A 3 -18.39 0.45 17.73
C ILE A 3 -18.03 0.70 16.27
N THR A 4 -19.00 1.16 15.48
CA THR A 4 -18.73 1.60 14.11
C THR A 4 -17.84 2.83 14.14
N THR A 5 -16.67 2.72 13.51
CA THR A 5 -15.66 3.78 13.47
C THR A 5 -15.35 4.13 12.02
N VAL A 6 -15.22 5.43 11.73
CA VAL A 6 -14.70 5.93 10.45
C VAL A 6 -13.37 6.60 10.72
N PHE A 7 -12.33 6.12 10.04
CA PHE A 7 -10.97 6.66 10.13
C PHE A 7 -10.55 7.22 8.76
N VAL A 8 -9.85 8.35 8.77
CA VAL A 8 -9.38 9.04 7.56
C VAL A 8 -7.88 9.27 7.70
N THR A 9 -7.12 8.83 6.70
CA THR A 9 -5.67 8.98 6.64
C THR A 9 -5.22 9.26 5.21
N HIS A 10 -4.04 9.86 5.10
CA HIS A 10 -3.32 10.01 3.83
C HIS A 10 -2.26 8.90 3.63
N ASP A 11 -2.03 8.05 4.64
CA ASP A 11 -1.12 6.92 4.56
C ASP A 11 -1.88 5.64 4.18
N ILE A 12 -1.46 5.03 3.08
CA ILE A 12 -2.09 3.82 2.55
C ILE A 12 -1.79 2.61 3.44
N LEU A 13 -0.63 2.54 4.10
CA LEU A 13 -0.32 1.45 5.00
C LEU A 13 -1.24 1.45 6.23
N GLU A 14 -1.53 2.63 6.80
CA GLU A 14 -2.48 2.74 7.91
C GLU A 14 -3.88 2.27 7.48
N ALA A 15 -4.34 2.70 6.30
CA ALA A 15 -5.64 2.28 5.78
C ALA A 15 -5.71 0.75 5.57
N LEU A 16 -4.67 0.15 5.00
CA LEU A 16 -4.59 -1.30 4.73
C LEU A 16 -4.50 -2.14 6.01
N LEU A 17 -3.83 -1.65 7.05
CA LEU A 17 -3.64 -2.38 8.31
C LEU A 17 -4.83 -2.29 9.25
N LEU A 18 -5.53 -1.14 9.26
CA LEU A 18 -6.57 -0.85 10.25
C LEU A 18 -8.00 -1.00 9.69
N GLY A 19 -8.18 -0.89 8.38
CA GLY A 19 -9.50 -0.83 7.76
C GLY A 19 -10.06 -2.19 7.36
N ASP A 20 -11.25 -2.53 7.84
CA ASP A 20 -12.04 -3.65 7.31
C ASP A 20 -12.50 -3.39 5.87
N ARG A 21 -12.84 -2.13 5.60
CA ARG A 21 -13.21 -1.60 4.27
C ARG A 21 -12.61 -0.22 4.10
N ILE A 22 -12.15 0.05 2.88
CA ILE A 22 -11.44 1.29 2.54
C ILE A 22 -12.18 1.97 1.40
N ALA A 23 -12.48 3.24 1.57
CA ALA A 23 -13.01 4.12 0.54
C ALA A 23 -11.89 5.02 0.00
N VAL A 24 -11.61 4.92 -1.29
CA VAL A 24 -10.65 5.78 -1.98
C VAL A 24 -11.41 6.93 -2.65
N LEU A 25 -10.96 8.16 -2.42
CA LEU A 25 -11.52 9.36 -3.05
C LEU A 25 -10.53 9.96 -4.05
N ASP A 26 -11.03 10.39 -5.22
CA ASP A 26 -10.31 11.24 -6.18
C ASP A 26 -11.11 12.54 -6.40
N ARG A 27 -10.51 13.68 -6.08
CA ARG A 27 -11.12 15.03 -6.26
C ARG A 27 -12.54 15.12 -5.70
N GLY A 28 -12.73 14.63 -4.48
CA GLY A 28 -14.02 14.66 -3.78
C GLY A 28 -15.05 13.64 -4.28
N ARG A 29 -14.70 12.76 -5.23
CA ARG A 29 -15.56 11.68 -5.70
C ARG A 29 -15.05 10.33 -5.22
N LEU A 30 -15.96 9.44 -4.88
CA LEU A 30 -15.65 8.06 -4.52
C LEU A 30 -15.12 7.32 -5.76
N ALA A 31 -13.85 6.94 -5.73
CA ALA A 31 -13.19 6.24 -6.82
C ALA A 31 -13.40 4.71 -6.70
N GLN A 32 -13.30 4.16 -5.49
CA GLN A 32 -13.53 2.75 -5.20
C GLN A 32 -13.79 2.53 -3.71
N VAL A 33 -14.60 1.53 -3.37
CA VAL A 33 -14.72 1.01 -2.01
C VAL A 33 -14.51 -0.49 -2.06
N GLY A 34 -13.67 -1.03 -1.18
CA GLY A 34 -13.40 -2.46 -1.12
C GLY A 34 -12.63 -2.85 0.13
N THR A 35 -12.40 -4.14 0.28
CA THR A 35 -11.43 -4.68 1.24
C THR A 35 -10.00 -4.30 0.84
N PRO A 36 -9.03 -4.37 1.77
CA PRO A 36 -7.62 -4.19 1.43
C PRO A 36 -7.16 -5.05 0.25
N ALA A 37 -7.57 -6.32 0.21
CA ALA A 37 -7.23 -7.25 -0.87
C ALA A 37 -7.80 -6.81 -2.23
N GLU A 38 -9.07 -6.41 -2.28
CA GLU A 38 -9.70 -5.96 -3.52
C GLU A 38 -9.04 -4.70 -4.10
N LEU A 39 -8.61 -3.76 -3.26
CA LEU A 39 -7.89 -2.57 -3.72
C LEU A 39 -6.53 -2.92 -4.32
N LEU A 40 -5.84 -3.91 -3.75
CA LEU A 40 -4.52 -4.36 -4.23
C LEU A 40 -4.61 -5.20 -5.51
N ASP A 41 -5.62 -6.05 -5.62
CA ASP A 41 -5.73 -7.04 -6.70
C ASP A 41 -6.58 -6.56 -7.86
N ARG A 42 -7.59 -5.71 -7.60
CA ARG A 42 -8.58 -5.25 -8.58
C ARG A 42 -8.85 -3.74 -8.45
N PRO A 43 -7.84 -2.89 -8.72
CA PRO A 43 -8.04 -1.45 -8.70
C PRO A 43 -9.01 -1.03 -9.83
N ALA A 44 -9.99 -0.20 -9.49
CA ALA A 44 -11.08 0.20 -10.39
C ALA A 44 -10.62 1.18 -11.48
N ASN A 45 -9.51 1.89 -11.28
CA ASN A 45 -8.92 2.80 -12.27
C ASN A 45 -7.43 3.05 -11.99
N GLY A 46 -6.77 3.78 -12.90
CA GLY A 46 -5.35 4.08 -12.81
C GLY A 46 -4.95 4.91 -11.57
N TYR A 47 -5.84 5.75 -11.04
CA TYR A 47 -5.58 6.49 -9.82
C TYR A 47 -5.49 5.55 -8.62
N VAL A 48 -6.46 4.64 -8.45
CA VAL A 48 -6.43 3.65 -7.35
C VAL A 48 -5.22 2.72 -7.51
N ALA A 49 -4.92 2.26 -8.73
CA ALA A 49 -3.75 1.42 -8.99
C ALA A 49 -2.43 2.12 -8.60
N ASN A 50 -2.28 3.40 -8.95
CA ASN A 50 -1.10 4.19 -8.62
C ASN A 50 -0.97 4.44 -7.11
N LEU A 51 -2.10 4.68 -6.44
CA LEU A 51 -2.15 4.86 -4.99
C LEU A 51 -1.71 3.59 -4.25
N MET A 52 -2.19 2.42 -4.70
CA MET A 52 -1.82 1.12 -4.14
C MET A 52 -0.40 0.66 -4.52
N ALA A 53 0.25 1.33 -5.48
CA ALA A 53 1.63 1.04 -5.84
C ALA A 53 2.66 1.68 -4.89
N SER A 54 2.30 2.71 -4.10
CA SER A 54 3.24 3.37 -3.18
C SER A 54 3.73 2.47 -2.04
N PRO A 55 2.88 1.63 -1.39
CA PRO A 55 3.35 0.70 -0.37
C PRO A 55 4.17 -0.45 -0.97
N ARG A 56 3.83 -0.91 -2.19
CA ARG A 56 4.57 -1.97 -2.89
C ARG A 56 6.02 -1.59 -3.16
N ARG A 57 6.29 -0.33 -3.55
CA ARG A 57 7.66 0.17 -3.74
C ARG A 57 8.45 0.19 -2.44
N GLN A 58 7.81 0.60 -1.33
CA GLN A 58 8.46 0.65 -0.02
C GLN A 58 8.77 -0.76 0.50
N LEU A 59 7.85 -1.73 0.36
CA LEU A 59 8.10 -3.14 0.70
C LEU A 59 9.22 -3.76 -0.14
N ALA A 60 9.24 -3.48 -1.45
CA ALA A 60 10.32 -3.95 -2.34
C ALA A 60 11.69 -3.35 -2.00
N ALA A 61 11.74 -2.07 -1.62
CA ALA A 61 12.98 -1.42 -1.20
C ALA A 61 13.57 -2.04 0.07
N ILE A 62 12.73 -2.47 1.02
CA ILE A 62 13.18 -3.14 2.25
C ILE A 62 13.69 -4.56 1.95
N GLY A 63 13.02 -5.29 1.04
CA GLY A 63 13.47 -6.61 0.58
C GLY A 63 14.78 -6.59 -0.22
N GLY A 64 15.04 -5.52 -0.99
CA GLY A 64 16.25 -5.36 -1.79
C GLY A 64 17.53 -5.02 -1.02
N LEU A 65 17.42 -4.58 0.23
CA LEU A 65 18.58 -4.30 1.11
C LEU A 65 19.18 -5.58 1.75
N GLN A 66 18.49 -6.72 1.65
CA GLN A 66 18.95 -8.00 2.21
C GLN A 66 19.87 -8.80 1.27
N THR A 67 20.07 -8.36 0.02
CA THR A 67 20.96 -9.05 -0.94
C THR A 67 22.15 -8.18 -1.32
N ARG A 68 23.07 -7.95 -0.37
CA ARG A 68 24.44 -7.56 -0.71
C ARG A 68 25.37 -8.72 -0.33
N PRO A 69 25.79 -9.58 -1.28
CA PRO A 69 26.84 -10.54 -0.95
C PRO A 69 28.11 -9.75 -0.66
N ALA A 70 28.61 -9.87 0.58
CA ALA A 70 29.94 -9.46 0.94
C ALA A 70 30.93 -10.43 0.26
N GLY A 71 31.29 -10.16 -0.99
CA GLY A 71 32.33 -10.88 -1.71
C GLY A 71 33.52 -9.95 -1.91
N GLY A 72 34.57 -10.18 -1.12
CA GLY A 72 35.78 -9.36 -1.12
C GLY A 72 36.57 -9.42 -2.42
N SER A 73 37.14 -8.29 -2.80
CA SER A 73 38.24 -8.23 -3.75
C SER A 73 39.52 -8.15 -2.94
N GLY A 74 40.23 -9.27 -2.88
CA GLY A 74 41.65 -9.28 -2.55
C GLY A 74 42.42 -8.47 -3.60
N LEU A 75 43.54 -7.95 -3.15
CA LEU A 75 44.52 -7.15 -3.86
C LEU A 75 45.05 -7.88 -5.11
N ASP A 76 44.93 -7.23 -6.27
CA ASP A 76 45.83 -7.36 -7.41
C ASP A 76 46.42 -5.97 -7.71
#